data_AF-A0A7V9KVS3-F1
#
_entry.id   AF-A0A7V9KVS3-F1
#
_cell.length_a   1.000
_cell.length_b   1.000
_cell.length_c   1.000
_cell.angle_alpha   90.00
_cell.angle_beta   90.00
_cell.angle_gamma   90.00
#
_symmetry.space_group_name_H-M   'P 1'
#
loop_
_entity.id
_entity.type
_entity.pdbx_description
1 polymer ?
#
loop_
_entity_poly.entity_id
_entity_poly.type
_entity_poly.pdbx_seq_one_letter_code
_entity_poly.pdbx_strand_id
1 'polypeptide(L)'
;RWTPYDAHYLPGPGTPVTRISEPTNYRDSADDPADRSVVCAEIPCTAGDELWNADDSTLSRLVHDAVASTGLPPLRRTAAQVRRLPHVYPVYARGFADRLAGLEAWAAGLPGVTTLGRAGLFAHDNTHHAMVMALAAVDCLTADGGWDETRWAAARERFRAHVVED
;
A
#
# COMPACT_ATOMS: atom_id res chain seq x y z
N ARG A 1 -16.76 -0.59 18.05
CA ARG A 1 -15.29 -0.69 18.22
C ARG A 1 -14.95 -2.04 18.82
N TRP A 2 -14.07 -2.79 18.16
CA TRP A 2 -13.57 -4.10 18.53
C TRP A 2 -12.37 -3.99 19.48
N THR A 3 -11.46 -3.06 19.23
CA THR A 3 -10.35 -2.71 20.15
C THR A 3 -10.18 -1.19 20.24
N PRO A 4 -9.53 -0.64 21.29
CA PRO A 4 -9.23 0.79 21.36
C PRO A 4 -8.03 1.22 20.50
N TYR A 5 -7.38 0.29 19.80
CA TYR A 5 -6.21 0.54 18.97
C TYR A 5 -6.56 0.49 17.49
N ASP A 6 -5.82 1.26 16.70
CA ASP A 6 -6.06 1.43 15.26
C ASP A 6 -5.57 0.24 14.42
N ALA A 7 -4.44 -0.33 14.81
CA ALA A 7 -3.81 -1.48 14.16
C ALA A 7 -3.06 -2.38 15.16
N HIS A 8 -2.99 -3.66 14.82
CA HIS A 8 -2.27 -4.72 15.53
C HIS A 8 -1.30 -5.38 14.56
N TYR A 9 -0.02 -5.41 14.91
CA TYR A 9 1.02 -6.07 14.10
C TYR A 9 1.32 -7.46 14.67
N LEU A 10 1.34 -8.47 13.79
CA LEU A 10 1.58 -9.87 14.14
C LEU A 10 2.92 -10.31 13.51
N PRO A 11 4.05 -10.12 14.21
CA PRO A 11 5.38 -10.41 13.65
C PRO A 11 5.78 -11.89 13.77
N GLY A 12 5.03 -12.69 14.54
CA GLY A 12 5.38 -14.08 14.84
C GLY A 12 5.15 -15.01 13.64
N PRO A 13 5.94 -16.09 13.50
CA PRO A 13 5.83 -17.02 12.35
C PRO A 13 4.61 -17.95 12.41
N GLY A 14 3.78 -17.86 13.46
CA GLY A 14 2.63 -18.73 13.67
C GLY A 14 1.42 -18.44 12.75
N THR A 15 1.47 -17.35 11.99
CA THR A 15 0.41 -16.96 11.05
C THR A 15 0.99 -16.15 9.89
N PRO A 16 0.42 -16.24 8.67
CA PRO A 16 0.79 -15.36 7.56
C PRO A 16 0.12 -13.97 7.64
N VAL A 17 -0.80 -13.74 8.59
CA VAL A 17 -1.42 -12.43 8.82
C VAL A 17 -0.39 -11.51 9.47
N THR A 18 -0.10 -10.36 8.86
CA THR A 18 0.93 -9.43 9.39
C THR A 18 0.33 -8.22 10.08
N ARG A 19 -0.86 -7.77 9.65
CA ARG A 19 -1.56 -6.63 10.23
C ARG A 19 -3.05 -6.87 10.31
N ILE A 20 -3.65 -6.44 11.41
CA ILE A 20 -5.10 -6.39 11.60
C ILE A 20 -5.47 -4.96 12.02
N SER A 21 -6.45 -4.34 11.38
CA SER A 21 -6.89 -2.98 11.68
C SER A 21 -8.42 -2.89 11.73
N GLU A 22 -8.93 -1.87 12.42
CA GLU A 22 -10.36 -1.57 12.50
C GLU A 22 -10.62 -0.18 11.91
N PRO A 23 -10.92 -0.06 10.59
CA PRO A 23 -11.08 1.22 9.92
C PRO A 23 -12.10 2.20 10.55
N THR A 24 -13.04 1.71 11.35
CA THR A 24 -13.98 2.58 12.08
C THR A 24 -13.31 3.38 13.20
N ASN A 25 -12.11 3.01 13.64
CA ASN A 25 -11.40 3.76 14.68
C ASN A 25 -10.81 5.08 14.14
N TYR A 26 -10.61 5.19 12.82
CA TYR A 26 -10.06 6.39 12.16
C TYR A 26 -11.13 7.44 11.79
N ARG A 27 -12.40 7.24 12.19
CA ARG A 27 -13.48 8.16 11.85
C ARG A 27 -14.59 8.19 12.91
N ASP A 28 -15.41 9.22 12.83
CA ASP A 28 -16.70 9.30 13.53
C ASP A 28 -17.80 9.58 12.50
N SER A 29 -18.83 8.74 12.46
CA SER A 29 -19.91 8.81 11.47
C SER A 29 -21.22 8.29 12.09
N ALA A 30 -22.25 9.12 12.07
CA ALA A 30 -23.59 8.75 12.54
C ALA A 30 -24.27 7.68 11.65
N ASP A 31 -23.79 7.50 10.42
CA ASP A 31 -24.29 6.50 9.48
C ASP A 31 -23.68 5.10 9.71
N ASP A 32 -22.62 5.00 10.52
CA ASP A 32 -22.01 3.70 10.84
C ASP A 32 -22.94 2.89 11.78
N PRO A 33 -23.11 1.58 11.53
CA PRO A 33 -23.93 0.73 12.38
C PRO A 33 -23.33 0.58 13.79
N ALA A 34 -24.16 0.73 14.82
CA ALA A 34 -23.71 0.65 16.21
C ALA A 34 -23.38 -0.78 16.71
N ASP A 35 -23.88 -1.81 16.02
CA ASP A 35 -23.82 -3.22 16.45
C ASP A 35 -22.69 -4.03 15.80
N ARG A 36 -21.97 -3.47 14.84
CA ARG A 36 -20.95 -4.16 14.05
C ARG A 36 -19.83 -3.21 13.62
N SER A 37 -18.74 -3.79 13.16
CA SER A 37 -17.60 -3.05 12.63
C SER A 37 -16.98 -3.82 11.46
N VAL A 38 -16.04 -3.19 10.77
CA VAL A 38 -15.19 -3.84 9.77
C VAL A 38 -13.81 -4.03 10.38
N VAL A 39 -13.33 -5.27 10.34
CA VAL A 39 -11.94 -5.62 10.66
C VAL A 39 -11.25 -5.99 9.37
N CYS A 40 -10.15 -5.31 9.07
CA CYS A 40 -9.28 -5.60 7.93
C CYS A 40 -8.11 -6.44 8.40
N ALA A 41 -7.77 -7.50 7.67
CA ALA A 41 -6.57 -8.28 7.90
C ALA A 41 -5.75 -8.33 6.60
N GLU A 42 -4.44 -8.17 6.74
CA GLU A 42 -3.50 -8.14 5.62
C GLU A 42 -2.63 -9.40 5.64
N ILE A 43 -2.58 -10.09 4.50
CA ILE A 43 -1.82 -11.32 4.29
C ILE A 43 -0.90 -11.09 3.08
N PRO A 44 0.37 -10.72 3.30
CA PRO A 44 1.35 -10.64 2.23
C PRO A 44 1.59 -12.02 1.61
N CYS A 45 1.53 -12.11 0.29
CA CYS A 45 1.81 -13.33 -0.46
C CYS A 45 2.34 -12.99 -1.86
N THR A 46 2.88 -13.99 -2.54
CA THR A 46 3.33 -13.86 -3.93
C THR A 46 2.16 -14.17 -4.86
N ALA A 47 1.93 -13.33 -5.87
CA ALA A 47 0.88 -13.59 -6.86
C ALA A 47 1.10 -14.98 -7.51
N GLY A 48 0.09 -15.82 -7.44
CA GLY A 48 0.11 -17.19 -7.97
C GLY A 48 0.65 -18.26 -7.01
N ASP A 49 1.07 -17.91 -5.79
CA ASP A 49 1.41 -18.91 -4.76
C ASP A 49 0.14 -19.57 -4.15
N GLU A 50 0.36 -20.49 -3.20
CA GLU A 50 -0.72 -21.21 -2.53
C GLU A 50 -1.66 -20.28 -1.77
N LEU A 51 -1.14 -19.28 -1.05
CA LEU A 51 -1.93 -18.31 -0.29
C LEU A 51 -2.75 -17.41 -1.21
N TRP A 52 -2.15 -16.95 -2.32
CA TRP A 52 -2.84 -16.13 -3.31
C TRP A 52 -4.02 -16.87 -3.96
N ASN A 53 -3.81 -18.14 -4.30
CA ASN A 53 -4.82 -18.98 -4.94
C ASN A 53 -5.81 -19.63 -3.96
N ALA A 54 -5.56 -19.54 -2.65
CA ALA A 54 -6.47 -20.05 -1.64
C ALA A 54 -7.84 -19.38 -1.76
N ASP A 55 -8.90 -20.14 -1.51
CA ASP A 55 -10.26 -19.61 -1.56
C ASP A 55 -10.54 -18.67 -0.38
N ASP A 56 -11.58 -17.85 -0.53
CA ASP A 56 -11.93 -16.85 0.47
C ASP A 56 -12.30 -17.50 1.83
N SER A 57 -12.79 -18.75 1.81
CA SER A 57 -13.12 -19.51 3.01
C SER A 57 -11.88 -19.88 3.83
N THR A 58 -10.81 -20.33 3.15
CA THR A 58 -9.52 -20.66 3.74
C THR A 58 -8.83 -19.44 4.29
N LEU A 59 -8.77 -18.35 3.51
CA LEU A 59 -8.18 -17.09 3.96
C LEU A 59 -8.93 -16.53 5.18
N SER A 60 -10.26 -16.59 5.18
CA SER A 60 -11.04 -16.12 6.32
C SER A 60 -10.84 -16.98 7.58
N ARG A 61 -10.58 -18.28 7.43
CA ARG A 61 -10.23 -19.17 8.54
C ARG A 61 -8.83 -18.85 9.08
N LEU A 62 -7.85 -18.61 8.21
CA LEU A 62 -6.51 -18.18 8.62
C LEU A 62 -6.56 -16.90 9.48
N VAL A 63 -7.38 -15.92 9.10
CA VAL A 63 -7.57 -14.70 9.90
C VAL A 63 -8.21 -15.00 11.26
N HIS A 64 -9.22 -15.89 11.29
CA HIS A 64 -9.88 -16.27 12.54
C HIS A 64 -8.90 -16.99 13.50
N ASP A 65 -8.14 -17.95 12.98
CA ASP A 65 -7.14 -18.70 13.74
C ASP A 65 -6.02 -17.78 14.22
N ALA A 66 -5.59 -16.82 13.40
CA ALA A 66 -4.63 -15.79 13.79
C ALA A 66 -5.14 -14.97 14.98
N VAL A 67 -6.37 -14.46 14.94
CA VAL A 67 -6.97 -13.74 16.07
C VAL A 67 -7.09 -14.63 17.29
N ALA A 68 -7.54 -15.87 17.14
CA ALA A 68 -7.68 -16.82 18.25
C ALA A 68 -6.33 -17.17 18.92
N SER A 69 -5.24 -17.14 18.15
CA SER A 69 -3.88 -17.32 18.66
C SER A 69 -3.33 -16.09 19.39
N THR A 70 -4.05 -14.97 19.37
CA THR A 70 -3.67 -13.71 20.02
C THR A 70 -4.51 -13.47 21.28
N GLY A 71 -4.18 -12.44 22.05
CA GLY A 71 -5.02 -11.95 23.15
C GLY A 71 -6.16 -11.01 22.70
N LEU A 72 -6.42 -10.88 21.39
CA LEU A 72 -7.45 -9.99 20.86
C LEU A 72 -8.86 -10.58 21.07
N PRO A 73 -9.92 -9.74 21.15
CA PRO A 73 -11.27 -10.24 21.30
C PRO A 73 -11.69 -11.11 20.10
N PRO A 74 -12.48 -12.18 20.29
CA PRO A 74 -12.85 -13.07 19.20
C PRO A 74 -13.68 -12.37 18.13
N LEU A 75 -13.42 -12.69 16.86
CA LEU A 75 -14.19 -12.18 15.73
C LEU A 75 -15.54 -12.90 15.61
N ARG A 76 -16.64 -12.15 15.66
CA ARG A 76 -18.00 -12.63 15.35
C ARG A 76 -18.37 -12.24 13.91
N ARG A 77 -17.86 -13.01 12.96
CA ARG A 77 -17.97 -12.71 11.51
C ARG A 77 -19.39 -12.92 10.99
N THR A 78 -20.00 -11.86 10.46
CA THR A 78 -21.29 -11.92 9.74
C THR A 78 -21.12 -12.00 8.22
N ALA A 79 -20.03 -11.44 7.70
CA ALA A 79 -19.64 -11.49 6.29
C ALA A 79 -18.12 -11.43 6.15
N ALA A 80 -17.59 -11.86 5.01
CA ALA A 80 -16.18 -11.74 4.64
C ALA A 80 -16.07 -11.25 3.19
N GLN A 81 -15.05 -10.45 2.92
CA GLN A 81 -14.70 -10.07 1.56
C GLN A 81 -13.19 -10.11 1.41
N VAL A 82 -12.72 -10.80 0.38
CA VAL A 82 -11.30 -10.85 0.02
C VAL A 82 -11.05 -9.97 -1.20
N ARG A 83 -9.92 -9.25 -1.16
CA ARG A 83 -9.38 -8.50 -2.28
C ARG A 83 -7.92 -8.89 -2.46
N ARG A 84 -7.57 -9.29 -3.68
CA ARG A 84 -6.22 -9.69 -4.07
C ARG A 84 -5.60 -8.56 -4.89
N LEU A 85 -4.47 -8.03 -4.43
CA LEU A 85 -3.85 -6.85 -5.02
C LEU A 85 -2.40 -7.21 -5.43
N PRO A 86 -2.09 -7.35 -6.73
CA PRO A 86 -0.80 -7.88 -7.17
C PRO A 86 0.35 -6.87 -7.10
N HIS A 87 0.05 -5.58 -6.98
CA HIS A 87 1.02 -4.48 -7.09
C HIS A 87 0.88 -3.45 -5.95
N VAL A 88 0.88 -3.93 -4.70
CA VAL A 88 0.73 -3.05 -3.52
C VAL A 88 2.05 -2.42 -3.11
N TYR A 89 3.13 -3.20 -3.07
CA TYR A 89 4.45 -2.78 -2.60
C TYR A 89 5.52 -3.04 -3.67
N PRO A 90 6.43 -2.08 -3.90
CA PRO A 90 7.68 -2.36 -4.58
C PRO A 90 8.46 -3.42 -3.79
N VAL A 91 8.94 -4.46 -4.48
CA VAL A 91 9.82 -5.47 -3.87
C VAL A 91 11.22 -5.25 -4.40
N TYR A 92 12.12 -4.80 -3.54
CA TYR A 92 13.52 -4.52 -3.88
C TYR A 92 14.35 -5.81 -3.95
N ALA A 93 14.06 -6.63 -4.95
CA ALA A 93 14.87 -7.81 -5.25
C ALA A 93 16.30 -7.38 -5.67
N ARG A 94 17.27 -8.30 -5.52
CA ARG A 94 18.64 -8.04 -5.98
C ARG A 94 18.66 -7.57 -7.45
N GLY A 95 19.45 -6.53 -7.73
CA GLY A 95 19.53 -5.88 -9.03
C GLY A 95 18.30 -5.06 -9.43
N PHE A 96 17.38 -4.73 -8.51
CA PHE A 96 16.22 -3.90 -8.85
C PHE A 96 16.65 -2.51 -9.35
N ALA A 97 17.71 -1.93 -8.76
CA ALA A 97 18.19 -0.61 -9.12
C ALA A 97 18.61 -0.53 -10.60
N ASP A 98 19.35 -1.53 -11.11
CA ASP A 98 19.76 -1.57 -12.51
C ASP A 98 18.57 -1.73 -13.46
N ARG A 99 17.61 -2.59 -13.08
CA ARG A 99 16.36 -2.78 -13.84
C ARG A 99 15.52 -1.50 -13.87
N LEU A 100 15.41 -0.82 -12.73
CA LEU A 100 14.69 0.45 -12.60
C LEU A 100 15.37 1.53 -13.43
N ALA A 101 16.69 1.66 -13.36
CA ALA A 101 17.45 2.63 -14.15
C ALA A 101 17.23 2.45 -15.66
N GLY A 102 17.16 1.21 -16.15
CA GLY A 102 16.82 0.91 -17.54
C GLY A 102 15.41 1.37 -17.93
N LEU A 103 14.43 1.16 -17.06
CA LEU A 103 13.04 1.62 -17.27
C LEU A 103 12.93 3.15 -17.19
N GLU A 104 13.63 3.78 -16.26
CA GLU A 104 13.67 5.24 -16.13
C GLU A 104 14.30 5.89 -17.36
N ALA A 105 15.41 5.34 -17.87
CA ALA A 105 16.06 5.82 -19.09
C ALA A 105 15.16 5.66 -20.33
N TRP A 106 14.45 4.54 -20.44
CA TRP A 106 13.45 4.34 -21.50
C TRP A 106 12.31 5.35 -21.40
N ALA A 107 11.74 5.54 -20.21
CA ALA A 107 10.62 6.46 -19.99
C ALA A 107 11.03 7.92 -20.27
N ALA A 108 12.25 8.32 -19.90
CA ALA A 108 12.78 9.66 -20.19
C ALA A 108 12.96 9.93 -21.70
N GLY A 109 13.05 8.88 -22.53
CA GLY A 109 13.09 9.00 -23.98
C GLY A 109 11.72 9.17 -24.65
N LEU A 110 10.62 9.07 -23.90
CA LEU A 110 9.26 9.18 -24.43
C LEU A 110 8.76 10.63 -24.40
N PRO A 111 8.39 11.22 -25.55
CA PRO A 111 7.88 12.60 -25.58
C PRO A 111 6.57 12.73 -24.80
N GLY A 112 6.48 13.74 -23.92
CA GLY A 112 5.26 14.05 -23.17
C GLY A 112 4.89 13.03 -22.10
N VAL A 113 5.83 12.18 -21.68
CA VAL A 113 5.62 11.18 -20.63
C VAL A 113 6.57 11.43 -19.47
N THR A 114 6.05 11.31 -18.25
CA THR A 114 6.84 11.30 -17.01
C THR A 114 6.30 10.24 -16.05
N THR A 115 7.09 9.87 -15.04
CA THR A 115 6.71 8.87 -14.03
C THR A 115 6.76 9.45 -12.62
N LEU A 116 5.79 9.09 -11.78
CA LEU A 116 5.72 9.54 -10.38
C LEU A 116 4.98 8.51 -9.51
N GLY A 117 5.07 8.68 -8.19
CA GLY A 117 4.40 7.85 -7.19
C GLY A 117 4.97 6.43 -7.06
N ARG A 118 4.32 5.62 -6.20
CA ARG A 118 4.75 4.28 -5.80
C ARG A 118 5.26 3.40 -6.94
N ALA A 119 4.40 3.18 -7.94
CA ALA A 119 4.72 2.28 -9.05
C ALA A 119 5.61 2.95 -10.10
N GLY A 120 5.41 4.26 -10.36
CA GLY A 120 6.13 4.99 -11.40
C GLY A 120 7.59 5.27 -11.08
N LEU A 121 7.90 5.49 -9.80
CA LEU A 121 9.28 5.63 -9.29
C LEU A 121 9.78 4.38 -8.57
N PHE A 122 8.93 3.33 -8.50
CA PHE A 122 9.20 2.11 -7.74
C PHE A 122 9.66 2.40 -6.31
N ALA A 123 9.01 3.37 -5.65
CA ALA A 123 9.37 3.88 -4.33
C ALA A 123 8.38 3.39 -3.27
N HIS A 124 8.86 3.02 -2.09
CA HIS A 124 7.97 2.91 -0.93
C HIS A 124 7.54 4.32 -0.54
N ASP A 125 6.28 4.65 -0.77
CA ASP A 125 5.73 5.98 -0.50
C ASP A 125 4.33 5.87 0.10
N ASN A 126 3.81 6.96 0.66
CA ASN A 126 2.44 7.06 1.16
C ASN A 126 1.63 7.98 0.22
N THR A 127 0.31 7.99 0.35
CA THR A 127 -0.56 8.80 -0.53
C THR A 127 -0.14 10.28 -0.58
N HIS A 128 0.25 10.87 0.55
CA HIS A 128 0.70 12.26 0.60
C HIS A 128 1.99 12.50 -0.20
N HIS A 129 2.93 11.54 -0.23
CA HIS A 129 4.13 11.61 -1.07
C HIS A 129 3.74 11.64 -2.55
N ALA A 130 2.86 10.74 -2.99
CA ALA A 130 2.39 10.73 -4.38
C ALA A 130 1.69 12.04 -4.77
N MET A 131 0.91 12.64 -3.86
CA MET A 131 0.29 13.95 -4.07
C MET A 131 1.34 15.07 -4.21
N VAL A 132 2.36 15.09 -3.34
CA VAL A 132 3.48 16.04 -3.43
C VAL A 132 4.22 15.89 -4.77
N MET A 133 4.45 14.66 -5.22
CA MET A 133 5.08 14.40 -6.51
C MET A 133 4.22 14.91 -7.68
N ALA A 134 2.90 14.74 -7.60
CA ALA A 134 1.98 15.24 -8.61
C ALA A 134 1.97 16.77 -8.68
N LEU A 135 1.95 17.45 -7.54
CA LEU A 135 2.05 18.92 -7.47
C LEU A 135 3.38 19.41 -8.06
N ALA A 136 4.49 18.76 -7.71
CA ALA A 136 5.80 19.09 -8.26
C ALA A 136 5.89 18.84 -9.78
N ALA A 137 5.17 17.85 -10.31
CA ALA A 137 5.07 17.63 -11.75
C ALA A 137 4.29 18.76 -12.44
N VAL A 138 3.15 19.17 -11.87
CA VAL A 138 2.36 20.31 -12.40
C VAL A 138 3.19 21.60 -12.41
N ASP A 139 3.99 21.81 -11.37
CA ASP A 139 4.92 22.93 -11.23
C ASP A 139 6.00 22.99 -12.34
N CYS A 140 6.25 21.90 -13.05
CA CYS A 140 7.17 21.85 -14.17
C CYS A 140 6.51 22.25 -15.50
N LEU A 141 5.18 22.40 -15.55
CA LEU A 141 4.48 22.87 -16.75
C LEU A 141 4.68 24.37 -16.93
N THR A 142 5.11 24.78 -18.11
CA THR A 142 5.23 26.19 -18.49
C THR A 142 3.93 26.71 -19.08
N ALA A 143 3.75 28.04 -19.11
CA ALA A 143 2.50 28.67 -19.57
C ALA A 143 2.15 28.36 -21.04
N ASP A 144 3.15 28.04 -21.87
CA ASP A 144 3.02 27.62 -23.26
C ASP A 144 2.85 26.10 -23.43
N GLY A 145 2.69 25.35 -22.34
CA GLY A 145 2.53 23.90 -22.34
C GLY A 145 3.83 23.10 -22.49
N GLY A 146 4.98 23.78 -22.36
CA GLY A 146 6.28 23.14 -22.25
C GLY A 146 6.53 22.52 -20.88
N TRP A 147 7.72 21.95 -20.72
CA TRP A 147 8.11 21.18 -19.53
C TRP A 147 9.53 21.57 -19.08
N ASP A 148 9.67 21.98 -17.82
CA ASP A 148 10.94 22.30 -17.19
C ASP A 148 11.62 21.02 -16.67
N GLU A 149 12.43 20.40 -17.55
CA GLU A 149 13.19 19.19 -17.24
C GLU A 149 14.17 19.38 -16.07
N THR A 150 14.74 20.58 -15.92
CA THR A 150 15.73 20.84 -14.86
C THR A 150 15.04 20.85 -13.49
N ARG A 151 13.89 21.53 -13.41
CA ARG A 151 13.06 21.55 -12.19
C ARG A 151 12.55 20.15 -11.86
N TRP A 152 12.15 19.37 -12.88
CA TRP A 152 11.67 18.02 -12.68
C TRP A 152 12.76 17.08 -12.17
N ALA A 153 13.96 17.10 -12.76
CA ALA A 153 15.10 16.32 -12.30
C ALA A 153 15.46 16.65 -10.83
N ALA A 154 15.45 17.94 -10.47
CA ALA A 154 15.67 18.36 -9.09
C ALA A 154 14.55 17.90 -8.13
N ALA A 155 13.29 17.83 -8.58
CA ALA A 155 12.19 17.30 -7.79
C ALA A 155 12.35 15.80 -7.54
N ARG A 156 12.72 15.03 -8.57
CA ARG A 156 12.97 13.59 -8.46
C ARG A 156 14.06 13.25 -7.45
N GLU A 157 15.13 14.04 -7.40
CA GLU A 157 16.19 13.83 -6.41
C GLU A 157 15.68 14.04 -4.97
N ARG A 158 14.83 15.06 -4.75
CA ARG A 158 14.21 15.26 -3.42
C ARG A 158 13.32 14.09 -3.00
N PHE A 159 12.61 13.46 -3.93
CA PHE A 159 11.74 12.32 -3.61
C PHE A 159 12.50 11.10 -3.10
N ARG A 160 13.79 10.95 -3.45
CA ARG A 160 14.64 9.87 -2.92
C ARG A 160 14.84 9.97 -1.40
N ALA A 161 14.65 11.16 -0.83
CA ALA A 161 14.73 11.41 0.59
C ALA A 161 13.38 11.22 1.32
N HIS A 162 12.30 10.84 0.63
CA HIS A 162 11.04 10.50 1.30
C HIS A 162 11.25 9.30 2.22
N VAL A 163 10.92 9.48 3.50
CA VAL A 163 10.92 8.43 4.50
C VAL A 163 9.48 8.04 4.76
N VAL A 164 9.17 6.75 4.67
CA VAL A 164 7.86 6.23 5.07
C VAL A 164 7.89 5.98 6.57
N GLU A 165 7.01 6.67 7.28
CA GLU A 165 6.72 6.46 8.69
C GLU A 165 5.31 5.88 8.78
N ASP A 166 5.16 4.78 9.51
CA ASP A 166 3.89 4.08 9.79
C ASP A 166 3.46 4.30 11.25
#